data_AF-A0A8J5EZV5-F1
#
_entry.id   AF-A0A8J5EZV5-F1
#
_cell.length_a   1.000
_cell.length_b   1.000
_cell.length_c   1.000
_cell.angle_alpha   90.00
_cell.angle_beta   90.00
_cell.angle_gamma   90.00
#
_symmetry.space_group_name_H-M   'P 1'
#
loop_
_entity.id
_entity.type
_entity.pdbx_description
1 polymer ?
#
loop_
_entity_poly.entity_id
_entity_poly.type
_entity_poly.pdbx_seq_one_letter_code
_entity_poly.pdbx_strand_id
1 'polypeptide(L)'
;MSPHAGPPSPADHLRSVFYRMGLDDKEIVALSGAHTLGRSRPERSGWGKAETKYTKAGPGAPGGQSWTVLWLKFDNSYFKDIKKRKNEDLLVLPTDAALFEDPQFKVYAENYAEDQDVFFKDYAAAHAKLSNLGAKFDPPEGIIIDDDSNVAPEHFAAAEHSPSE
;
A
#
# COMPACT_ATOMS: atom_id res chain seq x y z
N MET A 1 -11.82 15.59 8.17
CA MET A 1 -10.37 15.86 8.10
C MET A 1 -9.74 14.76 7.27
N SER A 2 -9.08 15.13 6.16
CA SER A 2 -8.47 14.17 5.23
C SER A 2 -7.17 13.59 5.81
N PRO A 3 -6.76 12.35 5.43
CA PRO A 3 -5.45 11.82 5.81
C PRO A 3 -4.32 12.73 5.32
N HIS A 4 -3.30 12.91 6.15
CA HIS A 4 -2.14 13.76 5.90
C HIS A 4 -0.90 12.93 6.16
N ALA A 5 0.11 13.06 5.30
CA ALA A 5 1.30 12.22 5.33
C ALA A 5 2.28 12.59 6.46
N GLY A 6 2.31 13.84 6.90
CA GLY A 6 3.23 14.35 7.94
C GLY A 6 2.57 15.19 9.04
N PRO A 7 1.57 14.67 9.76
CA PRO A 7 0.96 15.36 10.89
C PRO A 7 1.91 15.34 12.12
N PRO A 8 1.70 16.22 13.13
CA PRO A 8 2.54 16.24 14.33
C PRO A 8 2.58 14.93 15.12
N SER A 9 1.46 14.18 15.14
CA SER A 9 1.39 12.81 15.68
C SER A 9 0.87 11.85 14.59
N PRO A 10 1.76 11.20 13.81
CA PRO A 10 1.38 10.32 12.71
C PRO A 10 0.48 9.15 13.10
N ALA A 11 0.80 8.43 14.17
CA ALA A 11 0.02 7.27 14.59
C ALA A 11 -1.39 7.66 15.04
N ASP A 12 -1.51 8.71 15.88
CA ASP A 12 -2.80 9.21 16.33
C ASP A 12 -3.63 9.76 15.19
N HIS A 13 -2.98 10.42 14.22
CA HIS A 13 -3.65 10.91 13.03
C HIS A 13 -4.24 9.77 12.20
N LEU A 14 -3.48 8.69 11.98
CA LEU A 14 -3.97 7.48 11.32
C LEU A 14 -5.19 6.92 12.05
N ARG A 15 -5.11 6.72 13.38
CA ARG A 15 -6.27 6.28 14.18
C ARG A 15 -7.46 7.22 14.03
N SER A 16 -7.25 8.54 14.15
CA SER A 16 -8.32 9.54 14.06
C SER A 16 -9.08 9.51 12.73
N VAL A 17 -8.40 9.15 11.63
CA VAL A 17 -9.00 9.05 10.30
C VAL A 17 -9.70 7.71 10.14
N PHE A 18 -8.97 6.61 10.37
CA PHE A 18 -9.43 5.25 10.06
C PHE A 18 -10.42 4.70 11.08
N TYR A 19 -10.33 5.06 12.36
CA TYR A 19 -11.33 4.62 13.35
C TYR A 19 -12.71 5.22 13.08
N ARG A 20 -12.77 6.45 12.56
CA ARG A 20 -14.04 7.06 12.10
C ARG A 20 -14.67 6.29 10.93
N MET A 21 -13.84 5.58 10.17
CA MET A 21 -14.26 4.71 9.06
C MET A 21 -14.62 3.29 9.54
N GLY A 22 -14.52 3.00 10.85
CA GLY A 22 -14.74 1.67 11.40
C GLY A 22 -13.60 0.69 11.09
N LEU A 23 -12.41 1.20 10.77
CA LEU A 23 -11.21 0.42 10.48
C LEU A 23 -10.29 0.36 11.70
N ASP A 24 -9.79 -0.82 12.06
CA ASP A 24 -8.94 -1.05 13.23
C ASP A 24 -7.44 -0.93 12.94
N ASP A 25 -6.59 -1.12 13.95
CA ASP A 25 -5.13 -1.01 13.82
C ASP A 25 -4.55 -2.00 12.79
N LYS A 26 -5.09 -3.21 12.72
CA LYS A 26 -4.62 -4.21 11.76
C LYS A 26 -4.95 -3.78 10.33
N GLU A 27 -6.17 -3.31 10.12
CA GLU A 27 -6.66 -2.83 8.83
C GLU A 27 -5.90 -1.57 8.38
N ILE A 28 -5.56 -0.66 9.30
CA ILE A 28 -4.68 0.49 9.02
C ILE A 28 -3.34 0.01 8.46
N VAL A 29 -2.63 -0.87 9.18
CA VAL A 29 -1.30 -1.33 8.77
C VAL A 29 -1.37 -2.12 7.45
N ALA A 30 -2.36 -2.99 7.29
CA ALA A 30 -2.55 -3.76 6.07
C ALA A 30 -2.77 -2.83 4.87
N LEU A 31 -3.72 -1.88 4.96
CA LEU A 31 -4.04 -0.96 3.88
C LEU A 31 -2.88 -0.03 3.50
N SER A 32 -2.06 0.40 4.48
CA SER A 32 -0.83 1.14 4.19
C SER A 32 0.14 0.36 3.28
N GLY A 33 0.09 -0.98 3.32
CA GLY A 33 0.80 -1.86 2.41
C GLY A 33 0.53 -1.62 0.93
N ALA A 34 -0.57 -0.93 0.56
CA ALA A 34 -0.84 -0.51 -0.80
C ALA A 34 0.26 0.36 -1.41
N HIS A 35 1.05 1.07 -0.58
CA HIS A 35 2.22 1.84 -1.00
C HIS A 35 3.35 0.95 -1.58
N THR A 36 3.23 -0.38 -1.52
CA THR A 36 4.07 -1.29 -2.33
C THR A 36 3.95 -1.00 -3.82
N LEU A 37 2.80 -0.46 -4.25
CA LEU A 37 2.55 0.02 -5.60
C LEU A 37 2.67 1.54 -5.69
N GLY A 38 3.27 2.01 -6.77
CA GLY A 38 3.30 3.41 -7.15
C GLY A 38 4.39 4.23 -6.47
N ARG A 39 4.16 5.54 -6.47
CA ARG A 39 5.17 6.55 -6.15
C ARG A 39 4.52 7.88 -5.84
N SER A 40 5.17 8.66 -4.98
CA SER A 40 4.80 10.04 -4.70
C SER A 40 5.46 11.00 -5.68
N ARG A 41 4.83 12.16 -5.89
CA ARG A 41 5.31 13.23 -6.75
C ARG A 41 5.21 14.57 -6.02
N PRO A 42 6.29 15.38 -5.95
CA PRO A 42 6.25 16.66 -5.25
C PRO A 42 5.23 17.63 -5.85
N GLU A 43 5.01 17.60 -7.16
CA GLU A 43 4.01 18.41 -7.85
C GLU A 43 2.55 18.00 -7.58
N ARG A 44 2.32 16.84 -6.94
CA ARG A 44 0.99 16.36 -6.57
C ARG A 44 0.74 16.46 -5.06
N SER A 45 1.55 15.78 -4.26
CA SER A 45 1.36 15.68 -2.81
C SER A 45 2.29 16.61 -2.02
N GLY A 46 3.32 17.17 -2.65
CA GLY A 46 4.43 17.83 -1.98
C GLY A 46 5.52 16.87 -1.46
N TRP A 47 5.35 15.56 -1.61
CA TRP A 47 6.28 14.55 -1.07
C TRP A 47 7.09 13.82 -2.13
N GLY A 48 8.31 13.45 -1.74
CA GLY A 48 9.25 12.67 -2.55
C GLY A 48 10.12 13.51 -3.47
N LYS A 49 11.16 12.88 -4.01
CA LYS A 49 12.03 13.44 -5.05
C LYS A 49 11.27 13.58 -6.39
N ALA A 50 11.73 14.51 -7.23
CA ALA A 50 11.21 14.68 -8.59
C ALA A 50 11.41 13.43 -9.46
N GLU A 51 12.47 12.66 -9.20
CA GLU A 51 12.75 11.36 -9.82
C GLU A 51 13.80 10.57 -9.02
N THR A 52 13.91 9.27 -9.28
CA THR A 52 14.98 8.41 -8.77
C THR A 52 15.46 7.45 -9.85
N LYS A 53 16.52 6.67 -9.57
CA LYS A 53 17.00 5.63 -10.47
C LYS A 53 15.93 4.57 -10.82
N TYR A 54 14.89 4.39 -10.00
CA TYR A 54 13.80 3.43 -10.23
C TYR A 54 12.64 3.98 -11.07
N THR A 55 12.54 5.30 -11.19
CA THR A 55 11.35 5.95 -11.77
C THR A 55 11.68 6.84 -12.97
N LYS A 56 12.96 7.16 -13.21
CA LYS A 56 13.43 8.01 -14.32
C LYS A 56 13.13 7.46 -15.72
N ALA A 57 12.99 6.13 -15.85
CA ALA A 57 12.85 5.46 -17.15
C ALA A 57 11.50 4.74 -17.34
N GLY A 58 10.53 4.91 -16.43
CA GLY A 58 9.23 4.24 -16.54
C GLY A 58 9.25 2.75 -16.18
N PRO A 59 8.20 1.98 -16.53
CA PRO A 59 7.21 2.25 -17.59
C PRO A 59 6.16 3.34 -17.23
N GLY A 60 5.41 3.81 -18.22
CA GLY A 60 4.49 4.95 -18.07
C GLY A 60 5.21 6.31 -17.92
N ALA A 61 4.51 7.33 -17.43
CA ALA A 61 5.10 8.67 -17.25
C ALA A 61 6.24 8.62 -16.20
N PRO A 62 7.49 8.99 -16.53
CA PRO A 62 8.63 8.91 -15.62
C PRO A 62 8.57 9.94 -14.47
N GLY A 63 9.42 9.77 -13.46
CA GLY A 63 9.56 10.68 -12.30
C GLY A 63 8.79 10.25 -11.04
N GLY A 64 8.91 11.02 -9.97
CA GLY A 64 8.45 10.69 -8.62
C GLY A 64 9.38 9.73 -7.87
N GLN A 65 9.05 9.44 -6.61
CA GLN A 65 9.81 8.55 -5.73
C GLN A 65 8.91 7.43 -5.21
N SER A 66 9.28 6.18 -5.46
CA SER A 66 8.55 4.99 -5.01
C SER A 66 8.95 4.58 -3.59
N TRP A 67 8.09 3.80 -2.93
CA TRP A 67 8.41 3.16 -1.65
C TRP A 67 9.19 1.86 -1.82
N THR A 68 9.01 1.18 -2.95
CA THR A 68 9.67 -0.08 -3.30
C THR A 68 10.44 0.06 -4.60
N VAL A 69 11.41 -0.83 -4.81
CA VAL A 69 12.16 -0.92 -6.07
C VAL A 69 11.23 -1.32 -7.23
N LEU A 70 10.44 -2.37 -7.00
CA LEU A 70 9.48 -2.91 -7.97
C LEU A 70 8.10 -2.31 -7.72
N TRP A 71 7.96 -1.00 -7.92
CA TRP A 71 6.74 -0.24 -7.63
C TRP A 71 5.50 -0.58 -8.49
N LEU A 72 5.60 -1.59 -9.34
CA LEU A 72 4.48 -2.16 -10.11
C LEU A 72 4.15 -3.59 -9.69
N LYS A 73 4.85 -4.13 -8.69
CA LYS A 73 4.62 -5.46 -8.13
C LYS A 73 3.92 -5.31 -6.79
N PHE A 74 2.79 -5.99 -6.62
CA PHE A 74 2.12 -6.06 -5.34
C PHE A 74 2.73 -7.20 -4.51
N ASP A 75 3.53 -6.84 -3.50
CA ASP A 75 4.15 -7.77 -2.54
C ASP A 75 4.40 -7.08 -1.19
N ASN A 76 4.99 -7.81 -0.24
CA ASN A 76 5.29 -7.27 1.09
C ASN A 76 6.59 -6.44 1.18
N SER A 77 7.22 -6.08 0.05
CA SER A 77 8.49 -5.32 0.06
C SER A 77 8.34 -3.96 0.74
N TYR A 78 7.16 -3.33 0.67
CA TYR A 78 6.87 -2.09 1.40
C TYR A 78 7.26 -2.17 2.88
N PHE A 79 6.77 -3.19 3.61
CA PHE A 79 7.07 -3.35 5.04
C PHE A 79 8.56 -3.61 5.28
N LYS A 80 9.22 -4.38 4.40
CA LYS A 80 10.67 -4.66 4.48
C LYS A 80 11.50 -3.40 4.27
N ASP A 81 11.11 -2.56 3.31
CA ASP A 81 11.86 -1.37 2.89
C ASP A 81 11.72 -0.23 3.92
N ILE A 82 10.51 0.06 4.40
CA ILE A 82 10.28 1.11 5.41
C ILE A 82 10.80 0.74 6.80
N LYS A 83 10.92 -0.57 7.12
CA LYS A 83 11.60 -1.07 8.33
C LYS A 83 13.10 -0.81 8.26
N LYS A 84 13.72 -1.10 7.11
CA LYS A 84 15.18 -0.98 6.94
C LYS A 84 15.65 0.47 6.79
N ARG A 85 14.91 1.31 6.06
CA ARG A 85 15.25 2.73 5.76
C ARG A 85 16.68 2.94 5.24
N LYS A 86 17.24 1.98 4.50
CA LYS A 86 18.64 2.01 4.03
C LYS A 86 18.83 2.63 2.65
N ASN A 87 17.75 2.80 1.90
CA ASN A 87 17.80 3.26 0.51
C ASN A 87 17.22 4.67 0.40
N GLU A 88 18.07 5.67 0.19
CA GLU A 88 17.65 7.07 0.06
C GLU A 88 16.79 7.36 -1.16
N ASP A 89 16.74 6.44 -2.14
CA ASP A 89 15.86 6.53 -3.31
C ASP A 89 14.47 5.93 -3.04
N LEU A 90 14.26 5.28 -1.88
CA LEU A 90 12.94 4.80 -1.47
C LEU A 90 12.32 5.78 -0.48
N LEU A 91 11.04 6.07 -0.69
CA LEU A 91 10.29 7.00 0.13
C LEU A 91 9.88 6.34 1.45
N VAL A 92 9.95 7.11 2.54
CA VAL A 92 9.32 6.78 3.82
C VAL A 92 8.68 8.06 4.34
N LEU A 93 7.35 8.13 4.35
CA LEU A 93 6.62 9.23 4.95
C LEU A 93 6.59 9.09 6.48
N PRO A 94 6.32 10.16 7.24
CA PRO A 94 6.11 10.06 8.68
C PRO A 94 5.01 9.06 9.07
N THR A 95 3.96 8.94 8.25
CA THR A 95 2.88 7.95 8.45
C THR A 95 3.29 6.51 8.14
N ASP A 96 4.20 6.28 7.20
CA ASP A 96 4.79 4.95 6.98
C ASP A 96 5.74 4.59 8.14
N ALA A 97 6.54 5.56 8.58
CA ALA A 97 7.47 5.41 9.69
C ALA A 97 6.75 5.01 10.99
N ALA A 98 5.57 5.60 11.23
CA ALA A 98 4.72 5.33 12.38
C ALA A 98 4.35 3.85 12.54
N LEU A 99 4.26 3.09 11.43
CA LEU A 99 3.87 1.68 11.47
C LEU A 99 4.87 0.80 12.24
N PHE A 100 6.14 1.21 12.30
CA PHE A 100 7.19 0.50 13.04
C PHE A 100 7.61 1.21 14.35
N GLU A 101 7.08 2.40 14.60
CA GLU A 101 7.37 3.22 15.79
C GLU A 101 6.26 3.09 16.86
N ASP A 102 5.00 2.97 16.43
CA ASP A 102 3.87 2.75 17.32
C ASP A 102 3.83 1.28 17.82
N PRO A 103 3.74 1.03 19.13
CA PRO A 103 3.77 -0.34 19.68
C PRO A 103 2.66 -1.27 19.18
N GLN A 104 1.47 -0.75 18.86
CA GLN A 104 0.33 -1.57 18.42
C GLN A 104 0.44 -1.85 16.91
N PHE A 105 0.77 -0.85 16.10
CA PHE A 105 0.97 -1.04 14.67
C PHE A 105 2.15 -1.97 14.37
N LYS A 106 3.23 -1.84 15.14
CA LYS A 106 4.46 -2.61 14.93
C LYS A 106 4.22 -4.12 14.94
N VAL A 107 3.28 -4.61 15.75
CA VAL A 107 2.95 -6.04 15.80
C VAL A 107 2.52 -6.56 14.41
N TYR A 108 1.67 -5.81 13.71
CA TYR A 108 1.21 -6.16 12.37
C TYR A 108 2.28 -5.90 11.31
N ALA A 109 2.99 -4.76 11.41
CA ALA A 109 3.99 -4.37 10.42
C ALA A 109 5.19 -5.33 10.40
N GLU A 110 5.64 -5.79 11.57
CA GLU A 110 6.67 -6.83 11.69
C GLU A 110 6.17 -8.16 11.10
N ASN A 111 4.94 -8.56 11.41
CA ASN A 111 4.36 -9.80 10.88
C ASN A 111 4.28 -9.78 9.34
N TYR A 112 3.80 -8.68 8.75
CA TYR A 112 3.72 -8.53 7.30
C TYR A 112 5.09 -8.43 6.62
N ALA A 113 6.11 -7.91 7.31
CA ALA A 113 7.47 -7.89 6.78
C ALA A 113 8.07 -9.31 6.66
N GLU A 114 7.70 -10.23 7.54
CA GLU A 114 8.20 -11.60 7.55
C GLU A 114 7.31 -12.56 6.73
N ASP A 115 5.98 -12.36 6.72
CA ASP A 115 5.01 -13.25 6.09
C ASP A 115 4.12 -12.51 5.07
N GLN A 116 4.33 -12.83 3.80
CA GLN A 116 3.57 -12.24 2.70
C GLN A 116 2.14 -12.78 2.60
N ASP A 117 1.91 -14.04 2.95
CA ASP A 117 0.59 -14.66 2.81
C ASP A 117 -0.36 -14.08 3.87
N VAL A 118 0.15 -13.82 5.06
CA VAL A 118 -0.60 -13.11 6.11
C VAL A 118 -0.90 -11.67 5.68
N PHE A 119 0.05 -10.97 5.06
CA PHE A 119 -0.19 -9.64 4.48
C PHE A 119 -1.31 -9.69 3.42
N PHE A 120 -1.22 -10.59 2.45
CA PHE A 120 -2.20 -10.68 1.37
C PHE A 120 -3.60 -11.01 1.88
N LYS A 121 -3.69 -11.94 2.84
CA LYS A 121 -4.97 -12.31 3.47
C LYS A 121 -5.63 -11.11 4.17
N ASP A 122 -4.88 -10.42 5.03
CA ASP A 122 -5.42 -9.28 5.76
C ASP A 122 -5.69 -8.08 4.84
N TYR A 123 -4.84 -7.85 3.83
CA TYR A 123 -5.03 -6.80 2.83
C TYR A 123 -6.31 -7.01 2.02
N ALA A 124 -6.55 -8.23 1.54
CA ALA A 124 -7.76 -8.54 0.78
C ALA A 124 -9.03 -8.26 1.59
N ALA A 125 -9.05 -8.69 2.86
CA ALA A 125 -10.18 -8.43 3.76
C ALA A 125 -10.36 -6.93 4.04
N ALA A 126 -9.27 -6.22 4.37
CA ALA A 126 -9.33 -4.80 4.70
C ALA A 126 -9.70 -3.94 3.48
N HIS A 127 -9.19 -4.27 2.29
CA HIS A 127 -9.50 -3.55 1.05
C HIS A 127 -10.96 -3.75 0.63
N ALA A 128 -11.49 -4.98 0.72
CA ALA A 128 -12.91 -5.26 0.47
C ALA A 128 -13.82 -4.51 1.46
N LYS A 129 -13.45 -4.47 2.75
CA LYS A 129 -14.19 -3.69 3.74
C LYS A 129 -14.16 -2.19 3.38
N LEU A 130 -12.99 -1.64 3.06
CA LEU A 130 -12.81 -0.25 2.67
C LEU A 130 -13.65 0.11 1.43
N SER A 131 -13.67 -0.72 0.39
CA SER A 131 -14.42 -0.43 -0.85
C SER A 131 -15.93 -0.37 -0.65
N ASN A 132 -16.44 -1.02 0.39
CA ASN A 132 -17.87 -1.05 0.71
C ASN A 132 -18.31 0.07 1.68
N LEU A 133 -17.37 0.83 2.25
CA LEU A 133 -17.70 1.85 3.25
C LEU A 133 -18.55 2.99 2.67
N GLY A 134 -19.71 3.20 3.28
CA GLY A 134 -20.65 4.26 2.88
C GLY A 134 -21.42 3.98 1.59
N ALA A 135 -21.20 2.82 0.95
CA ALA A 135 -21.96 2.40 -0.22
C ALA A 135 -23.42 2.11 0.14
N LYS A 136 -24.32 2.38 -0.81
CA LYS A 136 -25.69 1.88 -0.80
C LYS A 136 -25.84 1.02 -2.04
N PHE A 137 -26.07 -0.28 -1.83
CA PHE A 137 -26.23 -1.22 -2.92
C PHE A 137 -27.69 -1.27 -3.37
N ASP A 138 -27.89 -1.48 -4.66
CA ASP A 138 -29.18 -1.79 -5.27
C ASP A 138 -28.97 -2.98 -6.22
N PRO A 139 -29.40 -4.20 -5.84
CA PRO A 139 -30.20 -4.52 -4.66
C PRO A 139 -29.41 -4.46 -3.34
N PRO A 140 -30.07 -4.38 -2.15
CA PRO A 140 -29.41 -4.19 -0.85
C PRO A 140 -28.34 -5.24 -0.50
N GLU A 141 -28.52 -6.47 -0.96
CA GLU A 141 -27.60 -7.60 -0.81
C GLU A 141 -26.35 -7.50 -1.69
N GLY A 142 -26.29 -6.52 -2.59
CA GLY A 142 -25.26 -6.41 -3.61
C GLY A 142 -25.54 -7.29 -4.84
N ILE A 143 -24.74 -7.11 -5.88
CA ILE A 143 -24.82 -7.91 -7.10
C ILE A 143 -23.72 -8.96 -7.04
N ILE A 144 -24.12 -10.25 -7.07
CA ILE A 144 -23.20 -11.36 -7.28
C ILE A 144 -23.15 -11.61 -8.78
N ILE A 145 -21.98 -11.41 -9.39
CA ILE A 145 -21.71 -11.86 -10.75
C ILE A 145 -21.13 -13.26 -10.59
N ASP A 146 -21.86 -14.29 -11.03
CA ASP A 146 -21.36 -15.66 -11.03
C ASP A 146 -20.05 -15.70 -11.85
N ASP A 147 -18.98 -16.16 -11.21
CA ASP A 147 -17.72 -16.43 -11.88
C ASP A 147 -17.93 -17.69 -12.73
N ASP A 148 -17.87 -17.56 -14.06
CA ASP A 148 -17.82 -18.70 -14.97
C ASP A 148 -16.53 -19.49 -14.68
N SER A 149 -16.60 -20.36 -13.68
CA SER A 149 -15.52 -21.20 -13.15
C SER A 149 -15.03 -22.28 -14.13
N ASN A 150 -15.23 -22.09 -15.44
CA ASN A 150 -14.58 -22.83 -16.51
C ASN A 150 -13.27 -22.16 -16.99
N VAL A 151 -12.85 -21.04 -16.42
CA VAL A 151 -11.51 -20.48 -16.68
C VAL A 151 -10.56 -21.01 -15.62
N ALA A 152 -9.62 -21.87 -16.04
CA ALA A 152 -8.53 -22.33 -15.18
C ALA A 152 -7.81 -21.13 -14.53
N PRO A 153 -7.26 -21.26 -13.32
CA PRO A 153 -6.53 -20.18 -12.68
C PRO A 153 -5.40 -19.73 -13.61
N GLU A 154 -5.55 -18.57 -14.24
CA GLU A 154 -4.47 -17.98 -15.01
C GLU A 154 -3.36 -17.62 -14.04
N HIS A 155 -2.22 -18.27 -14.24
CA HIS A 155 -1.01 -17.99 -13.49
C HIS A 155 -0.65 -16.53 -13.77
N PHE A 156 -0.80 -15.65 -12.76
CA PHE A 156 -0.38 -14.26 -12.88
C PHE A 156 1.13 -14.23 -13.08
N ALA A 157 1.57 -14.18 -14.33
CA ALA A 157 2.97 -14.02 -14.71
C ALA A 157 3.25 -12.52 -14.75
N ALA A 158 3.99 -12.03 -13.76
CA ALA A 158 4.57 -10.70 -13.85
C ALA A 158 5.41 -10.64 -15.13
N ALA A 159 5.19 -9.61 -15.96
CA ALA A 159 5.92 -9.44 -17.20
C ALA A 159 7.42 -9.50 -16.94
N GLU A 160 8.10 -10.51 -17.50
CA GLU A 160 9.56 -10.57 -17.46
C GLU A 160 10.11 -9.39 -18.25
N HIS A 161 10.85 -8.54 -17.55
CA HIS A 161 11.51 -7.40 -18.14
C HIS A 161 12.65 -7.93 -19.02
N SER A 162 12.55 -7.76 -20.35
CA SER A 162 13.67 -8.03 -21.24
C SER A 162 14.84 -7.11 -20.87
N PRO A 163 16.07 -7.64 -20.68
CA PRO A 163 17.23 -6.79 -20.55
C PRO A 163 17.49 -6.11 -21.90
N SER A 164 17.53 -4.78 -21.88
CA SER A 164 17.93 -3.96 -23.04
C SER A 164 19.42 -4.17 -23.33
N GLU A 165 19.74 -4.50 -24.59
CA GLU A 165 21.08 -4.40 -25.19
C GLU A 165 21.61 -2.96 -25.20
#